data_AF-A0A4R8N0L5-F1
#
_entry.id   AF-A0A4R8N0L5-F1
#
_cell.length_a   1.000
_cell.length_b   1.000
_cell.length_c   1.000
_cell.angle_alpha   90.00
_cell.angle_beta   90.00
_cell.angle_gamma   90.00
#
_symmetry.space_group_name_H-M   'P 1'
#
loop_
_entity.id
_entity.type
_entity.pdbx_description
1 polymer ?
#
loop_
_entity_poly.entity_id
_entity_poly.type
_entity_poly.pdbx_seq_one_letter_code
_entity_poly.pdbx_strand_id
1 'polypeptide(L)'
;MKQVKVKIRKLEYRYIFWQFFIICFNLKSKILLFTLTISLFFVSACNYQKEVPTDPLVQLFVINFTNEYYSNSCKFPKLTLRKDADQILALKPNEKQWFRFSFEDFKSLGSNPPNLYLKISKQAGTEVRFYTNNNCGQYSDSSYQRLPTSTTSTEDIYRLYKSDFESYATIKASENGYYIDYISGNPSITIRQY
;
A
#
# COMPACT_ATOMS: atom_id res chain seq x y z
N MET A 1 19.85 -7.83 24.33
CA MET A 1 19.13 -7.52 23.07
C MET A 1 18.40 -8.78 22.62
N LYS A 2 17.07 -8.72 22.45
CA LYS A 2 16.25 -9.89 22.06
C LYS A 2 16.26 -10.03 20.54
N GLN A 3 16.66 -11.19 20.03
CA GLN A 3 16.52 -11.53 18.62
C GLN A 3 15.05 -11.81 18.28
N VAL A 4 14.51 -11.10 17.30
CA VAL A 4 13.17 -11.34 16.78
C VAL A 4 13.28 -12.32 15.61
N LYS A 5 12.87 -13.58 15.82
CA LYS A 5 12.69 -14.58 14.75
C LYS A 5 11.39 -14.27 14.01
N VAL A 6 11.49 -13.80 12.76
CA VAL A 6 10.35 -13.69 11.86
C VAL A 6 10.09 -15.07 11.23
N LYS A 7 8.96 -15.69 11.58
CA LYS A 7 8.49 -16.95 11.00
C LYS A 7 7.55 -16.63 9.84
N ILE A 8 8.06 -16.69 8.61
CA ILE A 8 7.24 -16.59 7.39
C ILE A 8 6.44 -17.90 7.28
N ARG A 9 5.12 -17.83 7.49
CA ARG A 9 4.21 -18.94 7.24
C ARG A 9 3.93 -18.99 5.72
N LYS A 10 4.54 -19.95 5.04
CA LYS A 10 4.25 -20.28 3.64
C LYS A 10 2.88 -20.97 3.61
N LEU A 11 1.87 -20.27 3.06
CA LEU A 11 0.52 -20.81 2.90
C LEU A 11 0.53 -21.96 1.88
N GLU A 12 -0.32 -22.93 2.19
CA GLU A 12 -0.37 -24.29 1.65
C GLU A 12 -0.89 -24.32 0.20
N TYR A 13 -0.08 -24.88 -0.71
CA TYR A 13 -0.56 -25.46 -1.97
C TYR A 13 -0.07 -26.90 -2.01
N ARG A 14 -0.71 -27.81 -1.28
CA ARG A 14 -0.25 -29.21 -1.27
C ARG A 14 -1.23 -30.30 -0.81
N TYR A 15 -2.54 -30.09 -0.94
CA TYR A 15 -3.51 -31.12 -0.50
C TYR A 15 -4.41 -31.74 -1.57
N ILE A 16 -4.38 -31.29 -2.83
CA ILE A 16 -5.27 -31.85 -3.88
C ILE A 16 -4.52 -32.75 -4.88
N PHE A 17 -3.19 -32.70 -4.94
CA PHE A 17 -2.43 -33.49 -5.92
C PHE A 17 -1.95 -34.86 -5.42
N TRP A 18 -2.15 -35.19 -4.14
CA TRP A 18 -1.62 -36.41 -3.52
C TRP A 18 -2.63 -37.55 -3.34
N GLN A 19 -3.93 -37.31 -3.54
CA GLN A 19 -4.93 -38.37 -3.40
C GLN A 19 -5.11 -39.24 -4.66
N PHE A 20 -4.54 -38.85 -5.81
CA PHE A 20 -4.66 -39.63 -7.05
C PHE A 20 -3.53 -40.63 -7.30
N PHE A 21 -2.42 -40.59 -6.55
CA PHE A 21 -1.24 -41.41 -6.84
C PHE A 21 -1.07 -42.63 -5.92
N ILE A 22 -1.91 -42.79 -4.89
CA ILE A 22 -1.78 -43.82 -3.84
C ILE A 22 -2.81 -44.95 -4.05
N ILE A 23 -2.94 -45.50 -5.25
CA ILE A 23 -3.76 -46.73 -5.43
C ILE A 23 -3.05 -47.83 -6.23
N CYS A 24 -1.94 -47.57 -6.91
CA CYS A 24 -1.18 -48.62 -7.56
C CYS A 24 0.30 -48.35 -7.33
N PHE A 25 1.02 -49.20 -6.58
CA PHE A 25 2.40 -49.62 -6.86
C PHE A 25 3.01 -50.36 -5.64
N ASN A 26 3.64 -51.49 -5.98
CA ASN A 26 4.14 -52.58 -5.13
C ASN A 26 5.03 -52.15 -3.93
N LEU A 27 4.89 -52.86 -2.80
CA LEU A 27 5.50 -52.54 -1.49
C LEU A 27 7.04 -52.44 -1.51
N LYS A 28 7.72 -53.10 -2.46
CA LYS A 28 9.19 -53.01 -2.63
C LYS A 28 9.68 -51.65 -3.17
N SER A 29 8.84 -50.90 -3.89
CA SER A 29 9.19 -49.60 -4.47
C SER A 29 9.24 -48.47 -3.43
N LYS A 30 8.50 -48.63 -2.31
CA LYS A 30 8.36 -47.59 -1.28
C LYS A 30 9.64 -47.36 -0.46
N ILE A 31 10.46 -48.40 -0.27
CA ILE A 31 11.72 -48.29 0.49
C ILE A 31 12.79 -47.54 -0.32
N LEU A 32 12.85 -47.78 -1.64
CA LEU A 32 13.78 -47.11 -2.54
C LEU A 32 13.48 -45.60 -2.69
N LEU A 33 12.19 -45.25 -2.72
CA LEU A 33 11.77 -43.84 -2.80
C LEU A 33 12.05 -43.09 -1.50
N PHE A 34 11.98 -43.79 -0.36
CA PHE A 34 12.26 -43.21 0.96
C PHE A 34 13.76 -42.94 1.16
N THR A 35 14.64 -43.84 0.69
CA THR A 35 16.09 -43.62 0.77
C THR A 35 16.58 -42.52 -0.17
N LEU A 36 15.99 -42.38 -1.36
CA LEU A 36 16.31 -41.31 -2.33
C LEU A 36 15.90 -39.91 -1.83
N THR A 37 14.76 -39.81 -1.12
CA THR A 37 14.26 -38.52 -0.61
C THR A 37 15.06 -38.03 0.60
N ILE A 38 15.55 -38.93 1.44
CA ILE A 38 16.42 -38.59 2.57
C ILE A 38 17.78 -38.10 2.08
N SER A 39 18.39 -38.75 1.08
CA SER A 39 19.67 -38.31 0.54
C SER A 39 19.60 -36.93 -0.13
N LEU A 40 18.50 -36.61 -0.84
CA LEU A 40 18.26 -35.27 -1.41
C LEU A 40 18.07 -34.17 -0.34
N PHE A 41 17.57 -34.53 0.85
CA PHE A 41 17.41 -33.58 1.97
C PHE A 41 18.76 -33.18 2.58
N PHE A 42 19.77 -34.06 2.58
CA PHE A 42 21.09 -33.72 3.13
C PHE A 42 21.96 -32.88 2.19
N VAL A 43 21.79 -32.98 0.86
CA VAL A 43 22.56 -32.17 -0.10
C VAL A 43 22.10 -30.69 -0.11
N SER A 44 20.83 -30.42 0.25
CA SER A 44 20.28 -29.05 0.29
C SER A 44 20.62 -28.25 1.55
N ALA A 45 21.28 -28.87 2.54
CA ALA A 45 21.68 -28.22 3.79
C ALA A 45 23.04 -27.48 3.73
N CYS A 46 23.80 -27.60 2.63
CA CYS A 46 25.06 -26.88 2.42
C CYS A 46 24.89 -25.72 1.42
N ASN A 47 24.05 -24.74 1.75
CA ASN A 47 24.15 -23.41 1.12
C ASN A 47 24.98 -22.52 2.05
N TYR A 48 26.29 -22.45 1.77
CA TYR A 48 27.18 -21.48 2.39
C TYR A 48 26.79 -20.07 1.89
N GLN A 49 25.94 -19.37 2.64
CA GLN A 49 25.73 -17.94 2.41
C GLN A 49 26.94 -17.20 2.95
N LYS A 50 27.80 -16.74 2.04
CA LYS A 50 28.91 -15.83 2.36
C LYS A 50 28.30 -14.59 3.02
N GLU A 51 28.64 -14.34 4.28
CA GLU A 51 28.21 -13.14 4.99
C GLU A 51 28.78 -11.92 4.26
N VAL A 52 27.88 -11.15 3.63
CA VAL A 52 28.24 -9.88 3.01
C VAL A 52 28.31 -8.84 4.14
N PRO A 53 29.41 -8.07 4.25
CA PRO A 53 29.52 -7.06 5.29
C PRO A 53 28.39 -6.04 5.17
N THR A 54 27.76 -5.75 6.31
CA THR A 54 26.65 -4.79 6.41
C THR A 54 27.13 -3.38 6.17
N ASP A 55 26.95 -2.91 4.93
CA ASP A 55 27.11 -1.51 4.58
C ASP A 55 25.94 -0.70 5.21
N PRO A 56 26.22 0.28 6.08
CA PRO A 56 25.19 1.09 6.73
C PRO A 56 24.31 1.86 5.74
N LEU A 57 24.83 2.24 4.57
CA LEU A 57 24.05 2.91 3.52
C LEU A 57 23.07 1.96 2.84
N VAL A 58 23.50 0.72 2.59
CA VAL A 58 22.62 -0.33 2.05
C VAL A 58 21.55 -0.70 3.06
N GLN A 59 21.88 -0.75 4.36
CA GLN A 59 20.87 -0.93 5.42
C GLN A 59 19.87 0.21 5.49
N LEU A 60 20.33 1.47 5.45
CA LEU A 60 19.45 2.63 5.42
C LEU A 60 18.54 2.62 4.19
N PHE A 61 19.07 2.28 3.01
CA PHE A 61 18.29 2.12 1.79
C PHE A 61 17.23 1.02 1.92
N VAL A 62 17.59 -0.17 2.42
CA VAL A 62 16.65 -1.27 2.63
C VAL A 62 15.61 -0.91 3.68
N ILE A 63 15.98 -0.25 4.78
CA ILE A 63 15.05 0.18 5.83
C ILE A 63 14.08 1.24 5.29
N ASN A 64 14.56 2.20 4.50
CA ASN A 64 13.71 3.25 3.95
C ASN A 64 12.75 2.68 2.89
N PHE A 65 13.28 1.83 2.00
CA PHE A 65 12.48 1.14 0.99
C PHE A 65 11.44 0.21 1.63
N THR A 66 11.81 -0.56 2.65
CA THR A 66 10.86 -1.42 3.36
C THR A 66 9.86 -0.63 4.18
N ASN A 67 10.24 0.49 4.81
CA ASN A 67 9.28 1.34 5.50
C ASN A 67 8.28 1.97 4.54
N GLU A 68 8.70 2.43 3.35
CA GLU A 68 7.76 2.94 2.35
C GLU A 68 6.84 1.84 1.82
N TYR A 69 7.41 0.69 1.42
CA TYR A 69 6.69 -0.44 0.84
C TYR A 69 5.72 -1.11 1.83
N TYR A 70 6.10 -1.21 3.11
CA TYR A 70 5.27 -1.77 4.18
C TYR A 70 4.56 -0.70 5.02
N SER A 71 4.66 0.58 4.67
CA SER A 71 3.87 1.60 5.37
C SER A 71 2.40 1.32 5.11
N ASN A 72 1.70 0.87 6.15
CA ASN A 72 0.26 0.71 6.16
C ASN A 72 -0.49 2.06 5.98
N SER A 73 0.22 3.17 5.71
CA SER A 73 -0.31 4.53 5.54
C SER A 73 -1.30 4.66 4.39
N CYS A 74 -1.13 3.90 3.29
CA CYS A 74 -2.10 3.85 2.19
C CYS A 74 -3.43 3.22 2.66
N LYS A 75 -3.34 2.07 3.33
CA LYS A 75 -4.49 1.26 3.78
C LYS A 75 -5.19 1.85 5.01
N PHE A 76 -4.41 2.45 5.90
CA PHE A 76 -4.85 3.01 7.17
C PHE A 76 -4.24 4.40 7.37
N PRO A 77 -4.64 5.39 6.55
CA PRO A 77 -4.16 6.74 6.73
C PRO A 77 -4.63 7.28 8.09
N LYS A 78 -3.73 8.00 8.75
CA LYS A 78 -4.01 8.67 10.03
C LYS A 78 -5.02 9.79 9.88
N LEU A 79 -5.05 10.42 8.70
CA LEU A 79 -5.94 11.54 8.39
C LEU A 79 -7.18 11.06 7.63
N THR A 80 -8.35 11.42 8.16
CA THR A 80 -9.63 11.36 7.44
C THR A 80 -10.10 12.78 7.19
N LEU A 81 -10.23 13.16 5.92
CA LEU A 81 -10.75 14.44 5.50
C LEU A 81 -12.29 14.41 5.57
N ARG A 82 -12.85 15.31 6.37
CA ARG A 82 -14.30 15.51 6.48
C ARG A 82 -14.77 16.50 5.41
N LYS A 83 -16.01 16.34 4.96
CA LYS A 83 -16.62 17.32 4.04
C LYS A 83 -16.69 18.69 4.72
N ASP A 84 -16.36 19.72 3.96
CA ASP A 84 -16.36 21.13 4.35
C ASP A 84 -15.41 21.53 5.50
N ALA A 85 -14.55 20.61 5.95
CA ALA A 85 -13.54 20.89 6.96
C ALA A 85 -12.19 21.20 6.30
N ASP A 86 -11.63 22.35 6.67
CA ASP A 86 -10.26 22.70 6.29
C ASP A 86 -9.26 21.90 7.12
N GLN A 87 -8.31 21.26 6.43
CA GLN A 87 -7.22 20.53 7.07
C GLN A 87 -5.88 21.13 6.62
N ILE A 88 -5.14 21.65 7.59
CA ILE A 88 -3.77 22.13 7.36
C ILE A 88 -2.82 20.93 7.35
N LEU A 89 -1.96 20.87 6.34
CA LEU A 89 -0.90 19.88 6.20
C LEU A 89 0.45 20.58 6.21
N ALA A 90 1.38 20.01 6.98
CA ALA A 90 2.80 20.36 6.91
C ALA A 90 3.52 19.25 6.14
N LEU A 91 3.78 19.50 4.86
CA LEU A 91 4.40 18.52 3.96
C LEU A 91 5.93 18.50 4.14
N LYS A 92 6.56 17.41 3.69
CA LYS A 92 8.02 17.31 3.63
C LYS A 92 8.47 16.77 2.28
N PRO A 93 9.65 17.18 1.78
CA PRO A 93 10.24 16.57 0.59
C PRO A 93 10.38 15.06 0.77
N ASN A 94 10.03 14.30 -0.28
CA ASN A 94 10.09 12.83 -0.31
C ASN A 94 9.19 12.12 0.72
N GLU A 95 8.17 12.79 1.28
CA GLU A 95 7.20 12.17 2.19
C GLU A 95 5.80 12.24 1.59
N LYS A 96 5.17 11.08 1.38
CA LYS A 96 3.78 10.98 0.91
C LYS A 96 2.83 11.28 2.07
N GLN A 97 2.08 12.38 2.00
CA GLN A 97 1.07 12.71 3.01
C GLN A 97 -0.25 12.01 2.70
N TRP A 98 -0.44 10.80 3.26
CA TRP A 98 -1.64 9.98 3.02
C TRP A 98 -2.87 10.45 3.81
N PHE A 99 -4.04 10.36 3.18
CA PHE A 99 -5.34 10.64 3.75
C PHE A 99 -6.44 9.80 3.08
N ARG A 100 -7.64 9.86 3.65
CA ARG A 100 -8.87 9.30 3.06
C ARG A 100 -10.02 10.29 3.19
N PHE A 101 -11.04 10.16 2.36
CA PHE A 101 -12.28 10.91 2.54
C PHE A 101 -13.18 10.21 3.56
N SER A 102 -14.01 10.98 4.27
CA SER A 102 -14.96 10.41 5.23
C SER A 102 -16.09 9.69 4.52
N PHE A 103 -16.28 8.41 4.84
CA PHE A 103 -17.41 7.63 4.32
C PHE A 103 -18.75 8.16 4.81
N GLU A 104 -18.82 8.52 6.09
CA GLU A 104 -20.04 8.98 6.76
C GLU A 104 -20.61 10.21 6.05
N ASP A 105 -19.73 11.12 5.61
CA ASP A 105 -20.10 12.34 4.90
C ASP A 105 -20.55 12.07 3.46
N PHE A 106 -20.07 10.98 2.83
CA PHE A 106 -20.56 10.55 1.52
C PHE A 106 -21.90 9.82 1.65
N LYS A 107 -22.03 8.92 2.63
CA LYS A 107 -23.24 8.13 2.88
C LYS A 107 -24.46 9.02 3.13
N SER A 108 -24.27 10.17 3.78
CA SER A 108 -25.33 11.14 4.05
C SER A 108 -25.86 11.84 2.78
N LEU A 109 -25.13 11.80 1.65
CA LEU A 109 -25.54 12.43 0.38
C LEU A 109 -26.55 11.61 -0.43
N GLY A 110 -26.80 10.35 -0.08
CA GLY A 110 -27.79 9.49 -0.74
C GLY A 110 -27.37 8.95 -2.11
N SER A 111 -28.35 8.60 -2.96
CA SER A 111 -28.13 7.87 -4.22
C SER A 111 -27.62 8.72 -5.39
N ASN A 112 -27.86 10.03 -5.36
CA ASN A 112 -27.39 11.00 -6.35
C ASN A 112 -26.56 12.08 -5.67
N PRO A 113 -25.34 11.75 -5.19
CA PRO A 113 -24.48 12.73 -4.56
C PRO A 113 -24.12 13.84 -5.57
N PRO A 114 -24.07 15.12 -5.12
CA PRO A 114 -23.56 16.20 -5.96
C PRO A 114 -22.10 15.93 -6.36
N ASN A 115 -21.61 16.63 -7.39
CA ASN A 115 -20.19 16.61 -7.71
C ASN A 115 -19.39 17.07 -6.48
N LEU A 116 -18.47 16.24 -6.01
CA LEU A 116 -17.56 16.56 -4.92
C LEU A 116 -16.20 16.96 -5.48
N TYR A 117 -15.50 17.82 -4.76
CA TYR A 117 -14.20 18.34 -5.15
C TYR A 117 -13.22 18.28 -3.99
N LEU A 118 -11.93 18.10 -4.33
CA LEU A 118 -10.82 18.38 -3.43
C LEU A 118 -10.22 19.72 -3.84
N LYS A 119 -10.18 20.66 -2.90
CA LYS A 119 -9.42 21.90 -3.03
C LYS A 119 -8.11 21.77 -2.28
N ILE A 120 -7.02 22.19 -2.93
CA ILE A 120 -5.73 22.43 -2.29
C ILE A 120 -5.46 23.92 -2.35
N SER A 121 -5.45 24.59 -1.20
CA SER A 121 -5.09 26.00 -1.06
C SER A 121 -3.64 26.11 -0.60
N LYS A 122 -2.85 26.92 -1.30
CA LYS A 122 -1.39 27.00 -1.19
C LYS A 122 -0.89 28.43 -1.43
N GLN A 123 0.34 28.71 -1.01
CA GLN A 123 1.00 29.96 -1.35
C GLN A 123 1.40 29.99 -2.83
N ALA A 124 1.41 31.17 -3.44
CA ALA A 124 1.95 31.36 -4.78
C ALA A 124 3.40 30.86 -4.86
N GLY A 125 3.71 30.07 -5.88
CA GLY A 125 5.02 29.41 -6.05
C GLY A 125 5.15 28.06 -5.33
N THR A 126 4.14 27.61 -4.59
CA THR A 126 4.08 26.23 -4.08
C THR A 126 3.60 25.25 -5.16
N GLU A 127 4.35 24.18 -5.37
CA GLU A 127 3.99 23.08 -6.26
C GLU A 127 3.81 21.78 -5.45
N VAL A 128 2.65 21.17 -5.64
CA VAL A 128 2.26 19.89 -5.04
C VAL A 128 1.51 19.06 -6.07
N ARG A 129 1.47 17.74 -5.87
CA ARG A 129 0.75 16.82 -6.73
C ARG A 129 -0.19 15.95 -5.93
N PHE A 130 -1.39 15.75 -6.45
CA PHE A 130 -2.39 14.88 -5.86
C PHE A 130 -2.39 13.52 -6.55
N TYR A 131 -2.37 12.45 -5.78
CA TYR A 131 -2.36 11.08 -6.28
C TYR A 131 -3.50 10.26 -5.68
N THR A 132 -3.96 9.29 -6.48
CA THR A 132 -4.91 8.27 -6.04
C THR A 132 -4.27 6.90 -6.23
N ASN A 133 -4.37 6.06 -5.21
CA ASN A 133 -4.08 4.65 -5.29
C ASN A 133 -5.38 3.90 -5.02
N ASN A 134 -5.83 3.08 -5.96
CA ASN A 134 -7.08 2.30 -5.86
C ASN A 134 -6.85 0.86 -5.38
N ASN A 135 -5.63 0.52 -5.00
CA ASN A 135 -5.24 -0.82 -4.61
C ASN A 135 -4.25 -0.82 -3.43
N CYS A 136 -4.55 -0.03 -2.39
CA CYS A 136 -3.76 -0.01 -1.15
C CYS A 136 -3.67 -1.38 -0.45
N GLY A 137 -4.56 -2.33 -0.81
CA GLY A 137 -4.55 -3.69 -0.30
C GLY A 137 -3.44 -4.57 -0.89
N GLN A 138 -3.02 -4.32 -2.14
CA GLN A 138 -2.06 -5.15 -2.86
C GLN A 138 -0.80 -4.41 -3.29
N TYR A 139 -0.91 -3.15 -3.74
CA TYR A 139 0.20 -2.39 -4.32
C TYR A 139 0.13 -0.91 -3.93
N SER A 140 0.90 -0.52 -2.91
CA SER A 140 1.02 0.89 -2.46
C SER A 140 1.64 1.83 -3.50
N ASP A 141 2.37 1.28 -4.47
CA ASP A 141 3.05 2.05 -5.53
C ASP A 141 2.24 2.17 -6.83
N SER A 142 1.06 1.55 -6.92
CA SER A 142 0.18 1.62 -8.10
C SER A 142 -0.60 2.92 -8.24
N SER A 143 -0.11 4.00 -7.61
CA SER A 143 -0.76 5.30 -7.60
C SER A 143 -0.63 6.01 -8.94
N TYR A 144 -1.69 6.69 -9.35
CA TYR A 144 -1.68 7.59 -10.51
C TYR A 144 -1.93 9.03 -10.08
N GLN A 145 -1.30 9.97 -10.79
CA GLN A 145 -1.46 11.39 -10.57
C GLN A 145 -2.85 11.85 -11.04
N ARG A 146 -3.53 12.63 -10.21
CA ARG A 146 -4.75 13.34 -10.59
C ARG A 146 -4.38 14.69 -11.20
N LEU A 147 -5.04 15.03 -12.29
CA LEU A 147 -4.91 16.35 -12.90
C LEU A 147 -5.98 17.29 -12.33
N PRO A 148 -5.61 18.54 -12.02
CA PRO A 148 -6.57 19.53 -11.55
C PRO A 148 -7.55 19.89 -12.68
N THR A 149 -8.79 20.11 -12.31
CA THR A 149 -9.84 20.68 -13.17
C THR A 149 -9.74 22.20 -13.27
N SER A 150 -9.13 22.85 -12.27
CA SER A 150 -8.83 24.27 -12.26
C SER A 150 -7.59 24.51 -11.41
N THR A 151 -6.71 25.38 -11.88
CA THR A 151 -5.47 25.78 -11.20
C THR A 151 -5.31 27.28 -11.27
N THR A 152 -5.02 27.88 -10.12
CA THR A 152 -4.57 29.27 -9.96
C THR A 152 -3.22 29.28 -9.27
N SER A 153 -2.63 30.47 -9.06
CA SER A 153 -1.38 30.58 -8.32
C SER A 153 -1.48 30.08 -6.88
N THR A 154 -2.68 30.10 -6.28
CA THR A 154 -2.90 29.78 -4.86
C THR A 154 -3.86 28.61 -4.63
N GLU A 155 -4.46 28.05 -5.67
CA GLU A 155 -5.45 26.98 -5.51
C GLU A 155 -5.40 25.95 -6.66
N ASP A 156 -5.49 24.68 -6.31
CA ASP A 156 -5.77 23.59 -7.25
C ASP A 156 -7.09 22.90 -6.87
N ILE A 157 -7.96 22.67 -7.85
CA ILE A 157 -9.26 22.03 -7.66
C ILE A 157 -9.31 20.74 -8.46
N TYR A 158 -9.61 19.63 -7.80
CA TYR A 158 -9.73 18.30 -8.39
C TYR A 158 -11.15 17.79 -8.25
N ARG A 159 -11.72 17.24 -9.33
CA ARG A 159 -13.01 16.55 -9.26
C ARG A 159 -12.84 15.18 -8.61
N LEU A 160 -13.72 14.87 -7.66
CA LEU A 160 -13.85 13.55 -7.05
C LEU A 160 -15.00 12.81 -7.73
N TYR A 161 -14.77 11.55 -8.07
CA TYR A 161 -15.74 10.71 -8.75
C TYR A 161 -16.47 9.83 -7.75
N LYS A 162 -17.64 9.32 -8.13
CA LYS A 162 -18.38 8.39 -7.28
C LYS A 162 -17.53 7.17 -6.90
N SER A 163 -16.70 6.68 -7.82
CA SER A 163 -15.75 5.56 -7.59
C SER A 163 -14.69 5.84 -6.52
N ASP A 164 -14.42 7.10 -6.20
CA ASP A 164 -13.56 7.46 -5.07
C ASP A 164 -14.20 7.06 -3.72
N PHE A 165 -15.52 6.93 -3.68
CA PHE A 165 -16.30 6.60 -2.49
C PHE A 165 -17.01 5.24 -2.55
N GLU A 166 -17.11 4.61 -3.72
CA GLU A 166 -17.81 3.33 -3.90
C GLU A 166 -17.18 2.18 -3.12
N SER A 167 -15.86 2.20 -2.90
CA SER A 167 -15.15 1.19 -2.12
C SER A 167 -15.56 1.18 -0.63
N TYR A 168 -16.19 2.24 -0.13
CA TYR A 168 -16.70 2.26 1.24
C TYR A 168 -18.10 1.63 1.40
N ALA A 169 -18.78 1.30 0.30
CA ALA A 169 -20.12 0.69 0.35
C ALA A 169 -20.08 -0.82 0.68
N THR A 170 -18.92 -1.48 0.53
CA THR A 170 -18.73 -2.91 0.80
C THR A 170 -17.84 -3.13 2.03
N ILE A 171 -18.14 -4.17 2.82
CA ILE A 171 -17.59 -4.44 4.17
C ILE A 171 -16.06 -4.69 4.18
N LYS A 172 -15.41 -4.77 3.01
CA LYS A 172 -13.97 -5.00 2.87
C LYS A 172 -13.26 -3.77 2.29
N ALA A 173 -13.00 -2.81 3.18
CA ALA A 173 -12.07 -1.68 3.04
C ALA A 173 -12.34 -0.65 1.92
N SER A 174 -12.13 0.63 2.24
CA SER A 174 -11.64 1.53 1.21
C SER A 174 -10.25 1.07 0.83
N GLU A 175 -10.15 0.34 -0.27
CA GLU A 175 -8.86 0.00 -0.89
C GLU A 175 -8.24 1.23 -1.56
N ASN A 176 -8.98 2.33 -1.64
CA ASN A 176 -8.50 3.60 -2.14
C ASN A 176 -7.76 4.38 -1.04
N GLY A 177 -6.54 4.82 -1.34
CA GLY A 177 -5.77 5.78 -0.55
C GLY A 177 -5.40 6.97 -1.41
N TYR A 178 -5.37 8.13 -0.77
CA TYR A 178 -5.10 9.42 -1.40
C TYR A 178 -3.86 9.99 -0.75
N TYR A 179 -2.99 10.62 -1.53
CA TYR A 179 -1.87 11.36 -0.95
C TYR A 179 -1.51 12.60 -1.74
N ILE A 180 -0.86 13.53 -1.05
CA ILE A 180 -0.24 14.69 -1.65
C ILE A 180 1.27 14.54 -1.57
N ASP A 181 1.93 14.80 -2.68
CA ASP A 181 3.37 14.85 -2.82
C ASP A 181 3.83 16.30 -2.91
N TYR A 182 4.87 16.64 -2.18
CA TYR A 182 5.43 17.98 -2.16
C TYR A 182 6.59 18.09 -3.14
N ILE A 183 6.50 19.06 -4.04
CA ILE A 183 7.51 19.30 -5.07
C ILE A 183 8.39 20.48 -4.67
N SER A 184 7.80 21.65 -4.40
CA SER A 184 8.56 22.88 -4.08
C SER A 184 7.71 23.99 -3.44
N GLY A 185 8.37 25.04 -2.93
CA GLY A 185 7.76 26.25 -2.36
C GLY A 185 7.51 26.21 -0.86
N ASN A 186 6.33 26.66 -0.41
CA ASN A 186 5.92 26.59 0.99
C ASN A 186 5.29 25.21 1.27
N PRO A 187 5.83 24.42 2.22
CA PRO A 187 5.32 23.08 2.54
C PRO A 187 3.99 23.08 3.31
N SER A 188 3.52 24.23 3.77
CA SER A 188 2.23 24.34 4.45
C SER A 188 1.12 24.60 3.44
N ILE A 189 0.19 23.66 3.34
CA ILE A 189 -1.00 23.76 2.48
C ILE A 189 -2.25 23.49 3.29
N THR A 190 -3.40 23.95 2.79
CA THR A 190 -4.72 23.59 3.33
C THR A 190 -5.46 22.76 2.31
N ILE A 191 -6.05 21.65 2.74
CA ILE A 191 -6.88 20.81 1.89
C ILE A 191 -8.31 20.77 2.41
N ARG A 192 -9.28 20.70 1.50
CA ARG A 192 -10.70 20.62 1.84
C ARG A 192 -11.47 19.83 0.80
N GLN A 193 -12.33 18.94 1.27
CA GLN A 193 -13.39 18.36 0.45
C GLN A 193 -14.61 19.28 0.50
N TYR A 194 -15.26 19.55 -0.63
CA TYR A 194 -16.52 20.32 -0.68
C TYR A 194 -17.47 19.78 -1.76
#